data_AF-A0A1T1J1Y4-F1
#
_entry.id   AF-A0A1T1J1Y4-F1
#
_cell.length_a   1.000
_cell.length_b   1.000
_cell.length_c   1.000
_cell.angle_alpha   90.00
_cell.angle_beta   90.00
_cell.angle_gamma   90.00
#
_symmetry.space_group_name_H-M   'P 1'
#
loop_
_entity.id
_entity.type
_entity.pdbx_description
1 polymer ?
#
loop_
_entity_poly.entity_id
_entity_poly.type
_entity_poly.pdbx_seq_one_letter_code
_entity_poly.pdbx_strand_id
1 'polypeptide(L)'
;MFHSMNDGKGIRYVYVNGNRIKCVKWANVDQGLVCFIPHRRFTKKDRRKGEIYTRLLRGNVRVEFIHEATETAKQATGDDTEDTETA
;
A
#
# COMPACT_ATOMS: atom_id res chain seq x y z
N MET A 1 7.61 -10.87 -4.57
CA MET A 1 7.57 -10.13 -3.32
C MET A 1 6.27 -10.46 -2.59
N PHE A 2 6.37 -10.85 -1.32
CA PHE A 2 5.21 -11.11 -0.45
C PHE A 2 4.93 -9.92 0.46
N HIS A 3 3.65 -9.60 0.63
CA HIS A 3 3.15 -8.46 1.39
C HIS A 3 2.02 -8.92 2.29
N SER A 4 2.06 -8.55 3.57
CA SER A 4 0.96 -8.81 4.50
C SER A 4 0.70 -7.60 5.39
N MET A 5 -0.52 -7.49 5.91
CA MET A 5 -0.87 -6.40 6.84
C MET A 5 0.07 -6.35 8.08
N ASN A 6 0.65 -7.49 8.46
CA ASN A 6 1.46 -7.62 9.68
C ASN A 6 2.98 -7.49 9.43
N ASP A 7 3.43 -7.17 8.22
CA ASP A 7 4.86 -7.10 7.91
C ASP A 7 5.54 -5.77 8.32
N GLY A 8 4.80 -4.85 8.95
CA GLY A 8 5.31 -3.58 9.48
C GLY A 8 5.59 -2.49 8.43
N LYS A 9 5.34 -2.72 7.14
CA LYS A 9 5.72 -1.79 6.06
C LYS A 9 4.69 -0.69 5.75
N GLY A 10 3.78 -0.41 6.68
CA GLY A 10 2.75 0.62 6.51
C GLY A 10 1.58 0.24 5.58
N ILE A 11 0.71 1.24 5.37
CA ILE A 11 -0.56 1.11 4.64
C ILE A 11 -0.31 1.10 3.13
N ARG A 12 -1.10 0.31 2.39
CA ARG A 12 -0.90 0.07 0.97
C ARG A 12 -2.21 -0.07 0.23
N TYR A 13 -2.17 0.23 -1.05
CA TYR A 13 -3.18 -0.22 -2.01
C TYR A 13 -2.68 -1.43 -2.78
N VAL A 14 -3.59 -2.35 -3.05
CA VAL A 14 -3.32 -3.57 -3.80
C VAL A 14 -4.28 -3.62 -4.97
N TYR A 15 -3.76 -3.94 -6.15
CA TYR A 15 -4.51 -4.03 -7.39
C TYR A 15 -4.33 -5.40 -8.01
N VAL A 16 -5.39 -5.92 -8.63
CA VAL A 16 -5.36 -7.13 -9.44
C VAL A 16 -5.93 -6.79 -10.82
N ASN A 17 -5.15 -6.96 -11.87
CA ASN A 17 -5.53 -6.60 -13.25
C ASN A 17 -6.05 -5.14 -13.35
N GLY A 18 -5.39 -4.22 -12.65
CA GLY A 18 -5.78 -2.80 -12.58
C GLY A 18 -6.91 -2.46 -11.61
N ASN A 19 -7.59 -3.45 -11.02
CA ASN A 19 -8.70 -3.21 -10.10
C ASN A 19 -8.22 -3.14 -8.64
N ARG A 20 -8.54 -2.05 -7.94
CA ARG A 20 -8.19 -1.89 -6.52
C ARG A 20 -8.99 -2.85 -5.65
N ILE A 21 -8.29 -3.70 -4.91
CA ILE A 21 -8.88 -4.66 -3.99
C ILE A 21 -8.90 -4.08 -2.57
N LYS A 22 -10.06 -4.14 -1.93
CA LYS A 22 -10.24 -3.71 -0.53
C LYS A 22 -10.16 -4.91 0.41
N CYS A 23 -9.85 -4.66 1.68
CA CYS A 23 -9.79 -5.69 2.74
C CYS A 23 -8.82 -6.84 2.42
N VAL A 24 -7.65 -6.50 1.86
CA VAL A 24 -6.59 -7.46 1.56
C VAL A 24 -5.91 -7.90 2.85
N LYS A 25 -5.74 -9.21 3.03
CA LYS A 25 -5.02 -9.82 4.15
C LYS A 25 -3.54 -9.97 3.81
N TRP A 26 -3.26 -10.45 2.59
CA TRP A 26 -1.92 -10.55 2.03
C TRP A 26 -1.96 -10.56 0.50
N ALA A 27 -0.84 -10.22 -0.12
CA ALA A 27 -0.61 -10.25 -1.56
C ALA A 27 0.76 -10.87 -1.86
N ASN A 28 0.83 -11.74 -2.86
CA ASN A 28 2.06 -12.24 -3.45
C ASN A 28 2.17 -11.73 -4.89
N VAL A 29 3.08 -10.79 -5.11
CA VAL A 29 3.28 -10.14 -6.41
C VAL A 29 3.85 -11.13 -7.43
N ASP A 30 4.82 -11.96 -7.03
CA ASP A 30 5.51 -12.87 -7.97
C ASP A 30 4.59 -13.98 -8.45
N GLN A 31 3.75 -14.48 -7.55
CA GLN A 31 2.78 -15.53 -7.87
C GLN A 31 1.48 -14.99 -8.45
N GLY A 32 1.29 -13.66 -8.48
CA GLY A 32 0.06 -13.04 -8.94
C GLY A 32 -1.15 -13.38 -8.08
N LEU A 33 -0.97 -13.50 -6.75
CA LEU A 33 -2.01 -13.93 -5.81
C LEU A 33 -2.41 -12.82 -4.82
N VAL A 34 -3.70 -12.67 -4.56
CA VAL A 34 -4.21 -11.78 -3.52
C VAL A 34 -5.28 -12.48 -2.70
N CYS A 35 -5.09 -12.53 -1.38
CA CYS A 35 -6.09 -13.00 -0.44
C CYS A 35 -6.81 -11.84 0.23
N PHE A 36 -8.13 -11.83 0.16
CA PHE A 36 -8.95 -10.73 0.67
C PHE A 36 -10.22 -11.24 1.35
N ILE A 37 -10.84 -10.38 2.15
CA ILE A 37 -12.12 -10.62 2.81
C ILE A 37 -13.21 -9.89 1.98
N PRO A 38 -14.10 -10.61 1.27
CA PRO A 38 -15.06 -9.99 0.36
C PRO A 38 -16.07 -9.06 1.05
N HIS A 39 -16.42 -9.36 2.30
CA HIS A 39 -17.44 -8.63 3.03
C HIS A 39 -16.88 -7.99 4.30
N ARG A 40 -16.72 -6.66 4.27
CA ARG A 40 -16.17 -5.85 5.37
C ARG A 40 -16.98 -5.95 6.66
N ARG A 41 -18.30 -6.21 6.57
CA ARG A 41 -19.25 -6.34 7.70
C ARG A 41 -19.63 -7.77 8.03
N PHE A 42 -19.30 -8.74 7.18
CA PHE A 42 -19.58 -10.15 7.42
C PHE A 42 -18.26 -10.88 7.61
N THR A 43 -17.66 -10.69 8.78
CA THR A 43 -16.80 -11.68 9.43
C THR A 43 -17.63 -12.90 9.81
N LYS A 44 -18.43 -13.43 8.88
CA LYS A 44 -19.03 -14.74 9.02
C LYS A 44 -17.84 -15.69 9.16
N LYS A 45 -17.55 -16.06 10.41
CA LYS A 45 -16.73 -17.22 10.71
C LYS A 45 -17.37 -18.35 9.93
N ASP A 46 -16.60 -18.98 9.06
CA ASP A 46 -17.01 -20.20 8.41
C ASP A 46 -17.50 -21.13 9.53
N ARG A 47 -18.80 -21.45 9.53
CA ARG A 47 -19.42 -22.24 10.61
C ARG A 47 -18.74 -23.59 10.80
N ARG A 48 -18.03 -24.08 9.77
CA ARG A 48 -17.32 -25.35 9.80
C ARG A 48 -15.89 -25.24 10.33
N LYS A 49 -15.23 -24.10 10.18
CA LYS A 49 -13.80 -23.92 10.54
C LYS A 49 -13.54 -22.90 11.64
N GLY A 50 -14.51 -22.06 11.99
CA GLY A 50 -14.34 -20.96 12.94
C GLY A 50 -13.50 -19.79 12.41
N GLU A 51 -13.01 -19.87 11.17
CA GLU A 51 -12.13 -18.87 10.55
C GLU A 51 -12.91 -17.85 9.72
N ILE A 52 -12.40 -16.63 9.61
CA ILE A 52 -12.99 -15.59 8.75
C ILE A 52 -12.93 -16.03 7.29
N TYR A 53 -14.07 -16.02 6.60
CA TYR A 53 -14.14 -16.34 5.18
C TYR A 53 -13.26 -15.42 4.33
N THR A 54 -12.37 -16.01 3.55
CA THR A 54 -11.47 -15.33 2.61
C THR A 54 -11.64 -15.88 1.19
N ARG A 55 -11.24 -15.09 0.19
CA ARG A 55 -11.13 -15.52 -1.20
C ARG A 55 -9.75 -15.19 -1.76
N LEU A 56 -9.35 -15.97 -2.77
CA LEU A 56 -8.11 -15.78 -3.51
C LEU A 56 -8.43 -15.26 -4.91
N LEU A 57 -7.78 -14.16 -5.29
CA LEU A 57 -7.74 -13.68 -6.67
C LEU A 57 -6.40 -14.03 -7.30
N ARG A 58 -6.44 -14.26 -8.62
CA ARG A 58 -5.27 -14.50 -9.46
C ARG A 58 -5.19 -13.46 -10.57
N GLY A 59 -3.98 -12.99 -10.88
CA GLY A 59 -3.76 -12.05 -11.98
C GLY A 59 -2.47 -11.27 -11.85
N ASN A 60 -2.34 -10.20 -12.63
CA ASN A 60 -1.26 -9.24 -12.46
C ASN A 60 -1.49 -8.44 -11.17
N VAL A 61 -0.59 -8.61 -10.19
CA VAL A 61 -0.71 -7.98 -8.88
C VAL A 61 0.23 -6.80 -8.78
N ARG A 62 -0.28 -5.65 -8.35
CA ARG A 62 0.49 -4.45 -8.05
C ARG A 62 0.23 -3.96 -6.63
N VAL A 63 1.27 -3.52 -5.93
CA VAL A 63 1.19 -2.97 -4.57
C VAL A 63 1.78 -1.56 -4.58
N GLU A 64 1.04 -0.61 -4.02
CA GLU A 64 1.43 0.81 -3.91
C GLU A 64 1.45 1.20 -2.43
N PHE A 65 2.60 1.66 -1.92
CA PHE A 65 2.73 2.13 -0.55
C PHE A 65 2.17 3.55 -0.43
N ILE A 66 1.36 3.76 0.60
CA ILE A 66 0.89 5.10 0.95
C ILE A 66 1.95 5.67 1.88
N HIS A 67 2.90 6.41 1.32
CA HIS A 67 3.77 7.24 2.13
C HIS A 67 2.94 8.43 2.58
N GLU A 68 2.77 8.61 3.89
CA GLU A 68 2.40 9.92 4.41
C GLU A 68 3.59 10.83 4.11
N ALA A 69 3.50 11.57 3.01
CA ALA A 69 4.34 12.73 2.82
C ALA A 69 3.92 13.73 3.89
N THR A 70 4.57 13.70 5.05
CA THR A 70 4.73 14.91 5.83
C THR A 70 5.60 15.82 4.99
N GLU A 71 4.98 16.58 4.08
CA GLU A 71 5.64 17.66 3.35
C GLU A 71 6.11 18.69 4.37
N THR A 72 7.33 18.51 4.89
CA THR A 72 8.06 19.62 5.50
C THR A 72 8.77 20.32 4.36
N ALA A 73 8.10 21.30 3.77
CA ALA A 73 8.76 22.28 2.92
C ALA A 73 9.83 23.00 3.77
N LYS A 74 11.10 22.62 3.59
CA LYS A 74 12.22 23.49 3.91
C LYS A 74 12.84 23.94 2.60
N GLN A 75 12.43 25.15 2.24
CA GLN A 75 13.02 26.07 1.30
C GLN A 75 14.55 25.96 1.34
N ALA A 76 15.13 25.35 0.31
CA ALA A 76 16.52 25.55 -0.04
C ALA A 76 16.54 26.67 -1.08
N THR A 77 16.85 27.89 -0.63
CA THR A 77 17.49 28.87 -1.50
C THR A 77 18.51 29.54 -0.61
N GLY A 78 19.75 29.09 -0.77
CA GLY A 78 20.91 29.58 -0.07
C GLY A 78 21.10 31.06 -0.35
N ASP A 79 21.39 31.76 0.73
CA ASP A 79 22.11 33.01 0.80
C ASP A 79 23.56 32.73 0.35
N ASP A 80 24.06 33.45 -0.65
CA ASP A 80 25.50 33.61 -0.90
C ASP A 80 25.73 35.02 -1.48
N THR A 81 26.57 35.75 -0.76
CA THR A 81 26.92 37.17 -0.84
C THR A 81 27.91 37.49 -1.98
N GLU A 82 28.01 38.79 -2.29
CA GLU A 82 29.25 39.56 -2.56
C GLU A 82 29.46 40.14 -3.99
N ASP A 83 29.17 41.45 -4.06
CA ASP A 83 29.89 42.58 -4.68
C ASP A 83 30.56 42.47 -6.07
N THR A 84 30.19 43.41 -6.95
CA THR A 84 31.13 44.03 -7.91
C THR A 84 30.79 45.51 -8.13
N GLU A 85 31.79 46.36 -7.90
CA GLU A 85 31.83 47.82 -8.07
C GLU A 85 31.47 48.29 -9.48
N THR A 86 30.74 49.42 -9.60
CA THR A 86 30.91 50.34 -10.74
C THR A 86 30.44 51.76 -10.35
N ALA A 87 31.37 52.68 -10.13
CA ALA A 87 31.20 54.13 -10.34
C ALA A 87 32.57 54.82 -10.36
#